data_AF-A0A6P6GJJ4-F1
#
_entry.id   AF-A0A6P6GJJ4-F1
#
_cell.length_a   1.000
_cell.length_b   1.000
_cell.length_c   1.000
_cell.angle_alpha   90.00
_cell.angle_beta   90.00
_cell.angle_gamma   90.00
#
_symmetry.space_group_name_H-M   'P 1'
#
loop_
_entity.id
_entity.type
_entity.pdbx_description
1 polymer ?
#
loop_
_entity_poly.entity_id
_entity_poly.type
_entity_poly.pdbx_seq_one_letter_code
_entity_poly.pdbx_strand_id
1 'polypeptide(L)'
;MASFSVEEFVGNGVLKGLLPKLLEEGWDDVPTLKIMNSEDMNAINMTQEQKDALEIRSYLHERSLMQYGDKFESSGKSLPELLSLSSGDLSSQFGMKRGHIARFMDRTSACADTLPKSNAPPSTKLTSRPSRNNSIYKSYDFVSQKIQSRTKSIIRSNTSEKSLEQSLADFKIKDGYTFKGIVAAEPAESRCGCIKAPPIVDKVAPYSAIENISVQKLTPEYKVGVESLVKSKAPPMKASELWREKPAVLVCIRRPGCIMCRAEAHQLYAKKPIFDALGVQLIAVLHENIDSEVKDFWPRYWGGAVIFDRGMGFFKALGGGELLKEKFLSGFIFNPRAIANYRRAKAMGIKQNFKGEGEIKGGLFIMGNGKSGIAYQFIERNFGDWAPLAEVIEICTKLQVNLVDFSPLC
;
A
#
# COMPACT_ATOMS: atom_id res chain seq x y z
N MET A 1 -11.83 13.15 9.86
CA MET A 1 -12.21 13.21 8.43
C MET A 1 -13.62 12.68 8.30
N ALA A 2 -14.50 13.36 7.55
CA ALA A 2 -15.81 12.78 7.26
C ALA A 2 -15.61 11.58 6.31
N SER A 3 -16.11 10.40 6.69
CA SER A 3 -16.19 9.26 5.79
C SER A 3 -17.36 9.47 4.84
N PHE A 4 -17.09 9.55 3.54
CA PHE A 4 -18.12 9.52 2.50
C PHE A 4 -18.29 8.09 2.02
N SER A 5 -19.51 7.71 1.65
CA SER A 5 -19.68 6.56 0.75
C SER A 5 -19.12 6.90 -0.64
N VAL A 6 -18.88 5.89 -1.48
CA VAL A 6 -18.43 6.14 -2.86
C VAL A 6 -19.47 6.94 -3.64
N GLU A 7 -20.74 6.68 -3.44
CA GLU A 7 -21.86 7.37 -4.07
C GLU A 7 -21.92 8.84 -3.63
N GLU A 8 -21.75 9.11 -2.33
CA GLU A 8 -21.68 10.48 -1.82
C GLU A 8 -20.45 11.22 -2.37
N PHE A 9 -19.32 10.54 -2.48
CA PHE A 9 -18.10 11.12 -3.00
C PHE A 9 -18.20 11.41 -4.49
N VAL A 10 -18.73 10.51 -5.30
CA VAL A 10 -18.92 10.65 -6.75
C VAL A 10 -20.01 11.67 -7.10
N GLY A 11 -21.02 11.83 -6.24
CA GLY A 11 -22.07 12.83 -6.40
C GLY A 11 -22.95 12.61 -7.63
N ASN A 12 -23.51 13.70 -8.16
CA ASN A 12 -24.44 13.65 -9.30
C ASN A 12 -23.87 14.22 -10.60
N GLY A 13 -22.59 14.60 -10.60
CA GLY A 13 -21.91 15.13 -11.77
C GLY A 13 -21.38 14.08 -12.74
N VAL A 14 -20.30 14.40 -13.45
CA VAL A 14 -19.78 13.62 -14.58
C VAL A 14 -19.23 12.24 -14.16
N LEU A 15 -18.86 12.09 -12.89
CA LEU A 15 -18.40 10.82 -12.32
C LEU A 15 -19.54 9.81 -12.08
N LYS A 16 -20.80 10.26 -11.95
CA LYS A 16 -21.93 9.37 -11.66
C LYS A 16 -22.13 8.29 -12.73
N GLY A 17 -21.96 8.66 -14.01
CA GLY A 17 -22.02 7.71 -15.11
C GLY A 17 -20.85 6.72 -15.14
N LEU A 18 -19.74 7.05 -14.49
CA LEU A 18 -18.54 6.21 -14.41
C LEU A 18 -18.59 5.25 -13.22
N LEU A 19 -19.46 5.49 -12.23
CA LEU A 19 -19.54 4.73 -10.99
C LEU A 19 -19.61 3.21 -11.20
N PRO A 20 -20.48 2.64 -12.07
CA PRO A 20 -20.53 1.18 -12.26
C PRO A 20 -19.18 0.59 -12.70
N LYS A 21 -18.45 1.31 -13.57
CA LYS A 21 -17.14 0.90 -14.06
C LYS A 21 -16.05 1.02 -13.00
N LEU A 22 -16.12 2.06 -12.16
CA LEU A 22 -15.22 2.21 -11.01
C LEU A 22 -15.38 1.02 -10.06
N LEU A 23 -16.61 0.64 -9.73
CA LEU A 23 -16.89 -0.51 -8.85
C LEU A 23 -16.43 -1.84 -9.47
N GLU A 24 -16.67 -2.06 -10.77
CA GLU A 24 -16.23 -3.27 -11.48
C GLU A 24 -14.70 -3.42 -11.49
N GLU A 25 -13.98 -2.31 -11.64
CA GLU A 25 -12.51 -2.26 -11.67
C GLU A 25 -11.88 -2.20 -10.25
N GLY A 26 -12.68 -2.32 -9.19
CA GLY A 26 -12.21 -2.37 -7.80
C GLY A 26 -11.86 -1.02 -7.18
N TRP A 27 -12.44 0.07 -7.69
CA TRP A 27 -12.40 1.41 -7.08
C TRP A 27 -13.67 1.65 -6.26
N ASP A 28 -13.86 0.83 -5.24
CA ASP A 28 -15.09 0.72 -4.43
C ASP A 28 -15.00 1.40 -3.05
N ASP A 29 -13.95 2.21 -2.83
CA ASP A 29 -13.84 3.09 -1.66
C ASP A 29 -13.24 4.47 -2.01
N VAL A 30 -13.59 5.48 -1.19
CA VAL A 30 -13.16 6.86 -1.41
C VAL A 30 -11.64 7.06 -1.27
N PRO A 31 -10.96 6.45 -0.29
CA PRO A 31 -9.50 6.47 -0.23
C PRO A 31 -8.81 5.98 -1.51
N THR A 32 -9.25 4.88 -2.12
CA THR A 32 -8.66 4.37 -3.36
C THR A 32 -8.92 5.29 -4.55
N LEU A 33 -10.14 5.85 -4.66
CA LEU A 33 -10.46 6.85 -5.70
C LEU A 33 -9.57 8.10 -5.62
N LYS A 34 -9.27 8.58 -4.42
CA LYS A 34 -8.44 9.78 -4.21
C LYS A 34 -6.98 9.61 -4.61
N ILE A 35 -6.49 8.37 -4.68
CA ILE A 35 -5.10 8.06 -5.04
C ILE A 35 -4.98 7.51 -6.47
N MET A 36 -6.09 7.50 -7.23
CA MET A 36 -6.11 7.08 -8.63
C MET A 36 -5.22 8.01 -9.46
N ASN A 37 -4.19 7.46 -10.09
CA ASN A 37 -3.22 8.23 -10.87
C ASN A 37 -3.65 8.36 -12.34
N SER A 38 -2.91 9.14 -13.13
CA SER A 38 -3.23 9.40 -14.54
C SER A 38 -3.22 8.13 -15.39
N GLU A 39 -2.36 7.14 -15.09
CA GLU A 39 -2.31 5.86 -15.79
C GLU A 39 -3.56 5.01 -15.49
N ASP A 40 -4.01 4.98 -14.23
CA ASP A 40 -5.24 4.31 -13.81
C ASP A 40 -6.47 4.94 -14.46
N MET A 41 -6.54 6.28 -14.46
CA MET A 41 -7.60 7.03 -15.15
C MET A 41 -7.62 6.73 -16.66
N ASN A 42 -6.44 6.63 -17.29
CA ASN A 42 -6.32 6.25 -18.69
C ASN A 42 -6.73 4.80 -18.94
N ALA A 43 -6.39 3.88 -18.03
CA ALA A 43 -6.71 2.46 -18.17
C ALA A 43 -8.22 2.18 -18.18
N ILE A 44 -9.01 3.01 -17.49
CA ILE A 44 -10.48 2.94 -17.53
C ILE A 44 -11.09 3.95 -18.51
N ASN A 45 -10.29 4.55 -19.42
CA ASN A 45 -10.72 5.49 -20.45
C ASN A 45 -11.49 6.70 -19.90
N MET A 46 -11.04 7.29 -18.79
CA MET A 46 -11.65 8.52 -18.27
C MET A 46 -11.45 9.69 -19.23
N THR A 47 -12.52 10.46 -19.44
CA THR A 47 -12.45 11.74 -20.15
C THR A 47 -11.69 12.78 -19.30
N GLN A 48 -11.19 13.85 -19.92
CA GLN A 48 -10.52 14.91 -19.17
C GLN A 48 -11.45 15.53 -18.10
N GLU A 49 -12.72 15.76 -18.44
CA GLU A 49 -13.74 16.25 -17.51
C GLU A 49 -13.91 15.35 -16.28
N GLN A 50 -13.87 14.02 -16.45
CA GLN A 50 -13.93 13.08 -15.34
C GLN A 50 -12.67 13.11 -14.48
N LYS A 51 -11.49 13.31 -15.09
CA LYS A 51 -10.23 13.44 -14.34
C LYS A 51 -10.23 14.70 -13.48
N ASP A 52 -10.65 15.82 -14.07
CA ASP A 52 -10.75 17.11 -13.37
C ASP A 52 -11.79 17.03 -12.24
N ALA A 53 -12.94 16.38 -12.48
CA ALA A 53 -13.95 16.14 -11.45
C ALA A 53 -13.43 15.32 -10.26
N LEU A 54 -12.65 14.27 -10.54
CA LEU A 54 -12.05 13.44 -9.51
C LEU A 54 -11.01 14.21 -8.69
N GLU A 55 -10.21 15.04 -9.33
CA GLU A 55 -9.26 15.94 -8.67
C GLU A 55 -9.98 16.96 -7.77
N ILE A 56 -11.02 17.63 -8.29
CA ILE A 56 -11.83 18.60 -7.55
C ILE A 56 -12.42 17.96 -6.29
N ARG A 57 -13.07 16.80 -6.41
CA ARG A 57 -13.67 16.11 -5.25
C ARG A 57 -12.64 15.64 -4.25
N SER A 58 -11.49 15.17 -4.74
CA SER A 58 -10.35 14.80 -3.89
C SER A 58 -9.83 16.00 -3.10
N TYR A 59 -9.80 17.19 -3.71
CA TYR A 59 -9.44 18.44 -3.05
C TYR A 59 -10.49 18.90 -2.03
N LEU A 60 -11.78 18.78 -2.35
CA LEU A 60 -12.85 19.27 -1.48
C LEU A 60 -12.89 18.54 -0.14
N HIS A 61 -12.83 17.19 -0.13
CA HIS A 61 -12.70 16.19 0.96
C HIS A 61 -13.35 16.43 2.36
N GLU A 62 -13.89 17.60 2.67
CA GLU A 62 -14.66 17.99 3.85
C GLU A 62 -16.13 18.05 3.47
N ARG A 63 -17.02 17.60 4.35
CA ARG A 63 -18.48 17.58 4.08
C ARG A 63 -19.05 18.96 3.75
N SER A 64 -18.53 20.01 4.40
CA SER A 64 -18.93 21.39 4.14
C SER A 64 -18.47 21.94 2.80
N LEU A 65 -17.44 21.35 2.18
CA LEU A 65 -16.95 21.78 0.86
C LEU A 65 -17.50 20.89 -0.25
N MET A 66 -17.72 19.60 0.02
CA MET A 66 -18.23 18.64 -0.96
C MET A 66 -19.58 19.04 -1.57
N GLN A 67 -20.39 19.83 -0.85
CA GLN A 67 -21.64 20.39 -1.36
C GLN A 67 -21.49 21.26 -2.63
N TYR A 68 -20.27 21.71 -2.95
CA TYR A 68 -19.98 22.49 -4.16
C TYR A 68 -19.48 21.64 -5.34
N GLY A 69 -19.19 20.35 -5.12
CA GLY A 69 -18.55 19.48 -6.12
C GLY A 69 -19.30 19.41 -7.44
N ASP A 70 -20.60 19.10 -7.39
CA ASP A 70 -21.46 19.01 -8.59
C ASP A 70 -21.46 20.33 -9.38
N LYS A 71 -21.46 21.49 -8.69
CA LYS A 71 -21.44 22.81 -9.33
C LYS A 71 -20.09 23.13 -9.96
N PHE A 72 -18.99 22.80 -9.29
CA PHE A 72 -17.64 22.97 -9.81
C PHE A 72 -17.44 22.16 -11.09
N GLU A 73 -17.86 20.89 -11.10
CA GLU A 73 -17.83 20.04 -12.29
C GLU A 73 -18.66 20.61 -13.44
N SER A 74 -19.89 21.05 -13.15
CA SER A 74 -20.77 21.62 -14.19
C SER A 74 -20.23 22.89 -14.83
N SER A 75 -19.28 23.57 -14.19
CA SER A 75 -18.65 24.77 -14.75
C SER A 75 -17.59 24.48 -15.81
N GLY A 76 -17.14 23.23 -15.92
CA GLY A 76 -16.07 22.81 -16.82
C GLY A 76 -14.69 23.38 -16.48
N LYS A 77 -14.54 24.07 -15.34
CA LYS A 77 -13.26 24.60 -14.86
C LYS A 77 -12.49 23.52 -14.12
N SER A 78 -11.20 23.42 -14.40
CA SER A 78 -10.24 22.60 -13.66
C SER A 78 -10.00 23.17 -12.25
N LEU A 79 -9.42 22.36 -11.35
CA LEU A 79 -9.11 22.81 -9.98
C LEU A 79 -8.20 24.06 -9.96
N PRO A 80 -7.11 24.17 -10.76
CA PRO A 80 -6.29 25.38 -10.81
C PRO A 80 -7.08 26.62 -11.25
N GLU A 81 -8.00 26.47 -12.21
CA GLU A 81 -8.86 27.58 -12.65
C GLU A 81 -9.81 28.02 -11.54
N LEU A 82 -10.41 27.07 -10.80
CA LEU A 82 -11.26 27.37 -9.65
C LEU A 82 -10.49 28.05 -8.51
N LEU A 83 -9.26 27.64 -8.25
CA LEU A 83 -8.38 28.25 -7.24
C LEU A 83 -7.86 29.64 -7.65
N SER A 84 -7.88 29.96 -8.95
CA SER A 84 -7.54 31.30 -9.45
C SER A 84 -8.67 32.32 -9.35
N LEU A 85 -9.89 31.87 -9.04
CA LEU A 85 -11.06 32.74 -8.93
C LEU A 85 -10.99 33.65 -7.71
N SER A 86 -11.53 34.87 -7.85
CA SER A 86 -11.66 35.77 -6.73
C SER A 86 -12.67 35.24 -5.71
N SER A 87 -12.57 35.69 -4.45
CA SER A 87 -13.60 35.40 -3.44
C SER A 87 -15.00 35.88 -3.88
N GLY A 88 -15.07 36.96 -4.67
CA GLY A 88 -16.31 37.46 -5.25
C GLY A 88 -16.90 36.48 -6.26
N ASP A 89 -16.08 35.93 -7.16
CA ASP A 89 -16.49 34.95 -8.17
C ASP A 89 -16.96 33.64 -7.53
N LEU A 90 -16.26 33.15 -6.51
CA LEU A 90 -16.67 31.95 -5.79
C LEU A 90 -18.02 32.13 -5.07
N SER A 91 -18.27 33.32 -4.54
CA SER A 91 -19.55 33.64 -3.93
C SER A 91 -20.66 33.78 -4.98
N SER A 92 -20.41 34.51 -6.08
CA SER A 92 -21.44 34.85 -7.06
C SER A 92 -21.77 33.70 -8.01
N GLN A 93 -20.75 32.98 -8.51
CA GLN A 93 -20.92 31.90 -9.49
C GLN A 93 -21.34 30.58 -8.82
N PHE A 94 -20.85 30.31 -7.59
CA PHE A 94 -21.03 29.00 -6.94
C PHE A 94 -21.83 29.07 -5.63
N GLY A 95 -22.13 30.27 -5.12
CA GLY A 95 -22.87 30.44 -3.87
C GLY A 95 -22.06 30.04 -2.65
N MET A 96 -20.72 30.14 -2.71
CA MET A 96 -19.88 29.76 -1.58
C MET A 96 -20.00 30.75 -0.42
N LYS A 97 -20.16 30.21 0.80
CA LYS A 97 -20.17 31.02 2.02
C LYS A 97 -18.76 31.53 2.32
N ARG A 98 -18.61 32.73 2.90
CA ARG A 98 -17.31 33.32 3.25
C ARG A 98 -16.37 32.36 4.00
N GLY A 99 -16.87 31.63 4.99
CA GLY A 99 -16.07 30.65 5.75
C GLY A 99 -15.71 29.37 4.97
N HIS A 100 -16.43 29.05 3.90
CA HIS A 100 -16.09 27.95 2.98
C HIS A 100 -15.05 28.42 1.97
N ILE A 101 -15.17 29.66 1.47
CA ILE A 101 -14.17 30.28 0.59
C ILE A 101 -12.80 30.31 1.28
N ALA A 102 -12.75 30.77 2.53
CA ALA A 102 -11.50 30.79 3.30
C ALA A 102 -10.86 29.40 3.36
N ARG A 103 -11.60 28.34 3.69
CA ARG A 103 -11.06 26.96 3.76
C ARG A 103 -10.68 26.37 2.41
N PHE A 104 -11.43 26.72 1.36
CA PHE A 104 -11.12 26.33 -0.01
C PHE A 104 -9.82 26.99 -0.49
N MET A 105 -9.53 28.23 -0.06
CA MET A 105 -8.36 29.00 -0.47
C MET A 105 -7.13 28.80 0.43
N ASP A 106 -7.29 28.63 1.73
CA ASP A 106 -6.21 28.59 2.74
C ASP A 106 -5.23 27.42 2.50
N ARG A 107 -5.69 26.37 1.83
CA ARG A 107 -4.85 25.23 1.43
C ARG A 107 -3.85 25.52 0.33
N THR A 108 -3.86 26.73 -0.24
CA THR A 108 -2.79 27.21 -1.14
C THR A 108 -1.51 27.61 -0.39
N SER A 109 -1.58 27.93 0.92
CA SER A 109 -0.43 28.37 1.70
C SER A 109 0.61 27.27 1.97
N ALA A 110 0.23 26.00 1.82
CA ALA A 110 1.13 24.85 1.94
C ALA A 110 1.80 24.43 0.61
N CYS A 111 1.41 25.02 -0.52
CA CYS A 111 1.90 24.65 -1.85
C CYS A 111 2.56 25.81 -2.62
N ALA A 112 2.74 26.98 -1.98
CA ALA A 112 3.43 28.11 -2.57
C ALA A 112 4.95 28.00 -2.36
N ASP A 113 5.59 27.00 -2.95
CA ASP A 113 7.02 27.10 -3.27
C ASP A 113 7.41 26.25 -4.49
N THR A 114 8.06 26.93 -5.43
CA THR A 114 8.68 26.46 -6.69
C THR A 114 7.78 26.22 -7.91
N LEU A 115 7.46 27.32 -8.60
CA LEU A 115 7.19 27.30 -10.03
C LEU A 115 8.11 28.32 -10.73
N PRO A 116 9.15 27.90 -11.47
CA PRO A 116 9.91 28.83 -12.29
C PRO A 116 9.13 29.12 -13.58
N LYS A 117 8.71 30.38 -13.73
CA LYS A 117 8.43 30.98 -15.05
C LYS A 117 9.74 31.15 -15.81
N SER A 118 9.75 30.87 -17.12
CA SER A 118 10.58 31.57 -18.12
C SER A 118 10.24 31.03 -19.53
N ASN A 119 9.46 31.77 -20.31
CA ASN A 119 9.91 32.64 -21.43
C ASN A 119 10.05 31.90 -22.78
N ALA A 120 9.09 32.15 -23.69
CA ALA A 120 9.34 32.19 -25.15
C ALA A 120 9.71 33.65 -25.52
N PRO A 121 10.23 34.04 -26.71
CA PRO A 121 10.17 33.39 -28.06
C PRO A 121 11.50 33.59 -28.89
N PRO A 122 11.59 33.60 -30.26
CA PRO A 122 10.67 33.25 -31.37
C PRO A 122 11.22 32.34 -32.52
N SER A 123 10.26 31.83 -33.31
CA SER A 123 10.24 31.34 -34.72
C SER A 123 11.51 30.96 -35.50
N THR A 124 11.47 29.80 -36.19
CA THR A 124 11.72 29.72 -37.65
C THR A 124 11.02 28.50 -38.28
N LYS A 125 10.41 28.72 -39.44
CA LYS A 125 9.77 27.73 -40.32
C LYS A 125 10.80 26.77 -40.93
N LEU A 126 10.47 25.50 -41.11
CA LEU A 126 10.69 24.80 -42.39
C LEU A 126 9.86 23.51 -42.50
N THR A 127 9.41 23.33 -43.73
CA THR A 127 8.48 22.37 -44.30
C THR A 127 9.09 20.98 -44.54
N SER A 128 8.31 19.90 -44.38
CA SER A 128 8.07 18.87 -45.42
C SER A 128 7.42 17.60 -44.84
N ARG A 129 6.56 17.00 -45.65
CA ARG A 129 5.82 15.72 -45.49
C ARG A 129 6.27 14.84 -46.70
N PRO A 130 5.78 13.60 -46.88
CA PRO A 130 5.97 12.33 -46.16
C PRO A 130 6.68 11.25 -47.03
N SER A 131 7.05 10.10 -46.46
CA SER A 131 7.27 8.85 -47.21
C SER A 131 6.98 7.66 -46.28
N ARG A 132 5.90 6.88 -46.42
CA ARG A 132 5.51 5.81 -47.38
C ARG A 132 6.23 4.47 -47.18
N ASN A 133 5.36 3.44 -47.08
CA ASN A 133 5.55 1.99 -47.29
C ASN A 133 6.19 1.18 -46.16
N ASN A 134 5.89 -0.11 -45.96
CA ASN A 134 4.75 -1.01 -46.20
C ASN A 134 5.31 -2.38 -45.77
N SER A 135 4.54 -3.23 -45.09
CA SER A 135 4.44 -4.70 -45.30
C SER A 135 3.85 -5.35 -44.03
N ILE A 136 2.63 -5.93 -44.09
CA ILE A 136 2.29 -7.31 -44.48
C ILE A 136 2.63 -8.29 -43.33
N TYR A 137 1.78 -9.18 -42.79
CA TYR A 137 0.42 -9.63 -43.10
C TYR A 137 -0.09 -10.49 -41.91
N LYS A 138 -1.43 -10.59 -41.81
CA LYS A 138 -2.27 -11.74 -41.36
C LYS A 138 -2.06 -12.33 -39.96
N SER A 139 -3.00 -12.20 -39.03
CA SER A 139 -4.36 -12.80 -38.95
C SER A 139 -4.38 -14.32 -38.90
N TYR A 140 -4.87 -14.90 -37.80
CA TYR A 140 -5.76 -16.08 -37.82
C TYR A 140 -6.67 -16.09 -36.60
N ASP A 141 -7.88 -16.57 -36.88
CA ASP A 141 -9.12 -16.47 -36.14
C ASP A 141 -9.30 -17.44 -34.97
N PHE A 142 -10.31 -17.08 -34.18
CA PHE A 142 -11.01 -17.80 -33.12
C PHE A 142 -11.48 -19.22 -33.46
N VAL A 143 -11.49 -20.09 -32.44
CA VAL A 143 -12.50 -21.16 -32.29
C VAL A 143 -12.90 -21.32 -30.81
N SER A 144 -14.21 -21.25 -30.56
CA SER A 144 -14.90 -21.53 -29.29
C SER A 144 -14.97 -23.02 -28.97
N GLN A 145 -15.03 -23.41 -27.69
CA GLN A 145 -15.82 -24.57 -27.26
C GLN A 145 -16.16 -24.59 -25.76
N LYS A 146 -17.20 -25.37 -25.46
CA LYS A 146 -18.25 -25.23 -24.44
C LYS A 146 -17.99 -26.07 -23.18
N ILE A 147 -18.37 -25.49 -22.03
CA ILE A 147 -18.94 -26.04 -20.78
C ILE A 147 -19.05 -27.58 -20.63
N GLN A 148 -18.58 -28.11 -19.49
CA GLN A 148 -19.30 -29.14 -18.72
C GLN A 148 -18.98 -29.07 -17.21
N SER A 149 -20.05 -29.13 -16.41
CA SER A 149 -20.14 -29.02 -14.96
C SER A 149 -20.07 -30.39 -14.27
N ARG A 150 -19.52 -30.45 -13.05
CA ARG A 150 -19.81 -31.50 -12.05
C ARG A 150 -19.76 -30.94 -10.63
N THR A 151 -20.93 -30.89 -10.01
CA THR A 151 -21.22 -30.63 -8.60
C THR A 151 -20.99 -31.88 -7.74
N LYS A 152 -20.42 -31.71 -6.55
CA LYS A 152 -20.66 -32.57 -5.37
C LYS A 152 -20.54 -31.77 -4.08
N SER A 153 -21.39 -32.11 -3.12
CA SER A 153 -21.79 -31.36 -1.93
C SER A 153 -21.22 -31.91 -0.61
N ILE A 154 -20.99 -30.98 0.34
CA ILE A 154 -21.15 -31.01 1.82
C ILE A 154 -20.33 -32.01 2.66
N ILE A 155 -19.60 -31.49 3.68
CA ILE A 155 -19.76 -31.77 5.13
C ILE A 155 -19.01 -30.69 5.96
N ARG A 156 -19.70 -30.13 6.97
CA ARG A 156 -19.21 -29.21 8.02
C ARG A 156 -18.57 -30.00 9.16
N SER A 157 -17.48 -29.51 9.74
CA SER A 157 -17.07 -29.83 11.11
C SER A 157 -16.56 -28.58 11.84
N ASN A 158 -17.28 -28.20 12.90
CA ASN A 158 -16.92 -27.16 13.87
C ASN A 158 -15.88 -27.73 14.84
N THR A 159 -14.63 -27.24 14.81
CA THR A 159 -13.63 -27.65 15.81
C THR A 159 -12.51 -26.62 16.08
N SER A 160 -12.70 -25.32 15.79
CA SER A 160 -11.60 -24.34 15.86
C SER A 160 -11.60 -23.37 17.05
N GLU A 161 -12.59 -23.39 17.94
CA GLU A 161 -12.63 -22.44 19.08
C GLU A 161 -11.73 -22.84 20.26
N LYS A 162 -11.48 -24.14 20.46
CA LYS A 162 -10.76 -24.62 21.66
C LYS A 162 -9.24 -24.52 21.59
N SER A 163 -8.62 -24.24 20.43
CA SER A 163 -7.16 -24.17 20.32
C SER A 163 -6.60 -22.76 20.52
N LEU A 164 -7.39 -21.70 20.34
CA LEU A 164 -6.92 -20.32 20.49
C LEU A 164 -6.71 -19.95 21.97
N GLU A 165 -7.64 -20.32 22.85
CA GLU A 165 -7.55 -19.98 24.28
C GLU A 165 -6.33 -20.61 24.97
N GLN A 166 -5.90 -21.79 24.51
CA GLN A 166 -4.75 -22.48 25.08
C GLN A 166 -3.42 -21.84 24.64
N SER A 167 -3.35 -21.25 23.44
CA SER A 167 -2.19 -20.48 22.97
C SER A 167 -2.08 -19.09 23.62
N LEU A 168 -3.16 -18.56 24.18
CA LEU A 168 -3.19 -17.25 24.84
C LEU A 168 -2.60 -17.26 26.26
N ALA A 169 -2.49 -18.42 26.90
CA ALA A 169 -2.09 -18.54 28.32
C ALA A 169 -0.58 -18.41 28.58
N ASP A 170 0.27 -18.52 27.56
CA ASP A 170 1.73 -18.56 27.73
C ASP A 170 2.42 -17.17 27.70
N PHE A 171 1.68 -16.09 27.43
CA PHE A 171 2.23 -14.73 27.35
C PHE A 171 2.12 -13.96 28.67
N LYS A 172 2.83 -14.43 29.72
CA LYS A 172 2.96 -13.64 30.96
C LYS A 172 4.00 -12.53 30.80
N ILE A 173 3.53 -11.29 30.91
CA ILE A 173 4.32 -10.06 30.90
C ILE A 173 5.10 -9.95 32.22
N LYS A 174 6.43 -9.86 32.15
CA LYS A 174 7.30 -9.47 33.27
C LYS A 174 8.26 -8.36 32.83
N ASP A 175 8.66 -7.56 33.80
CA ASP A 175 9.43 -6.32 33.70
C ASP A 175 10.62 -6.40 32.73
N GLY A 176 10.66 -5.48 31.76
CA GLY A 176 11.69 -5.39 30.70
C GLY A 176 11.28 -6.10 29.42
N TYR A 177 10.55 -5.39 28.54
CA TYR A 177 9.81 -5.93 27.41
C TYR A 177 10.54 -6.98 26.55
N THR A 178 9.96 -8.19 26.50
CA THR A 178 10.25 -9.20 25.49
C THR A 178 8.96 -9.95 25.17
N PHE A 179 8.14 -9.43 24.26
CA PHE A 179 7.09 -10.21 23.64
C PHE A 179 7.76 -11.10 22.58
N LYS A 180 8.11 -12.34 22.94
CA LYS A 180 8.76 -13.29 22.01
C LYS A 180 7.69 -14.16 21.35
N GLY A 181 6.96 -13.59 20.41
CA GLY A 181 6.19 -14.35 19.43
C GLY A 181 7.02 -14.54 18.16
N ILE A 182 7.48 -15.76 17.90
CA ILE A 182 7.80 -16.18 16.52
C ILE A 182 6.55 -16.87 16.01
N VAL A 183 5.84 -16.20 15.14
CA VAL A 183 4.78 -16.87 14.38
C VAL A 183 5.34 -17.08 13.00
N ALA A 184 5.72 -18.33 12.76
CA ALA A 184 5.94 -18.78 11.42
C ALA A 184 4.66 -19.49 10.98
N ALA A 185 4.15 -19.16 9.81
CA ALA A 185 3.12 -19.99 9.20
C ALA A 185 3.62 -21.44 9.14
N GLU A 186 2.72 -22.42 9.30
CA GLU A 186 3.12 -23.82 9.51
C GLU A 186 4.20 -24.28 8.50
N PRO A 187 5.17 -25.09 8.94
CA PRO A 187 6.22 -25.57 8.06
C PRO A 187 5.63 -26.18 6.79
N ALA A 188 6.27 -25.89 5.67
CA ALA A 188 6.08 -26.64 4.45
C ALA A 188 6.21 -28.14 4.76
N GLU A 189 5.13 -28.92 4.60
CA GLU A 189 5.22 -30.38 4.69
C GLU A 189 6.32 -30.90 3.76
N SER A 190 6.96 -32.00 4.14
CA SER A 190 8.00 -32.67 3.35
C SER A 190 7.52 -32.88 1.91
N ARG A 191 8.13 -32.16 0.96
CA ARG A 191 7.72 -32.18 -0.45
C ARG A 191 8.54 -33.22 -1.18
N CYS A 192 7.88 -34.30 -1.60
CA CYS A 192 8.37 -35.34 -2.50
C CYS A 192 9.88 -35.63 -2.35
N GLY A 193 10.31 -36.29 -1.26
CA GLY A 193 11.59 -37.01 -1.06
C GLY A 193 12.95 -36.32 -1.32
N CYS A 194 13.01 -35.23 -2.07
CA CYS A 194 14.21 -34.67 -2.69
C CYS A 194 14.38 -33.17 -2.40
N ILE A 195 13.43 -32.54 -1.70
CA ILE A 195 13.47 -31.11 -1.38
C ILE A 195 13.71 -30.96 0.13
N LYS A 196 14.88 -30.45 0.51
CA LYS A 196 15.18 -30.10 1.91
C LYS A 196 14.23 -29.00 2.37
N ALA A 197 13.62 -29.19 3.55
CA ALA A 197 12.84 -28.14 4.18
C ALA A 197 13.74 -26.91 4.46
N PRO A 198 13.21 -25.67 4.30
CA PRO A 198 13.97 -24.48 4.64
C PRO A 198 14.39 -24.50 6.12
N PRO A 199 15.52 -23.85 6.47
CA PRO A 199 15.98 -23.79 7.84
C PRO A 199 14.90 -23.21 8.75
N ILE A 200 14.70 -23.88 9.89
CA ILE A 200 13.72 -23.46 10.89
C ILE A 200 14.42 -22.45 11.80
N VAL A 201 13.88 -21.23 11.86
CA VAL A 201 14.32 -20.20 12.80
C VAL A 201 13.40 -20.24 14.01
N ASP A 202 13.94 -20.71 15.13
CA ASP A 202 13.19 -20.90 16.39
C ASP A 202 13.48 -19.79 17.42
N LYS A 203 14.31 -18.80 17.07
CA LYS A 203 14.63 -17.65 17.93
C LYS A 203 14.37 -16.34 17.20
N VAL A 204 13.72 -15.39 17.90
CA VAL A 204 13.57 -14.01 17.43
C VAL A 204 14.96 -13.44 17.16
N ALA A 205 15.11 -12.70 16.07
CA ALA A 205 16.36 -12.05 15.72
C ALA A 205 16.87 -11.17 16.88
N PRO A 206 18.17 -11.15 17.16
CA PRO A 206 18.70 -10.25 18.18
C PRO A 206 18.54 -8.81 17.70
N TYR A 207 18.18 -7.90 18.61
CA TYR A 207 18.00 -6.48 18.28
C TYR A 207 19.25 -5.86 17.60
N SER A 208 20.44 -6.27 18.03
CA SER A 208 21.72 -5.87 17.45
C SER A 208 21.89 -6.28 15.98
N ALA A 209 21.19 -7.30 15.50
CA ALA A 209 21.21 -7.69 14.09
C ALA A 209 20.44 -6.72 13.19
N ILE A 210 19.53 -5.91 13.75
CA ILE A 210 18.67 -5.02 12.96
C ILE A 210 18.90 -3.53 13.21
N GLU A 211 19.31 -3.13 14.41
CA GLU A 211 19.38 -1.70 14.79
C GLU A 211 20.35 -0.88 13.91
N ASN A 212 21.46 -1.49 13.48
CA ASN A 212 22.52 -0.84 12.72
C ASN A 212 22.42 -1.10 11.20
N ILE A 213 21.35 -1.71 10.70
CA ILE A 213 21.15 -1.89 9.27
C ILE A 213 21.11 -0.52 8.60
N SER A 214 21.89 -0.34 7.53
CA SER A 214 21.87 0.87 6.72
C SER A 214 20.71 0.82 5.75
N VAL A 215 19.78 1.77 5.88
CA VAL A 215 18.56 1.87 5.07
C VAL A 215 18.44 3.24 4.42
N GLN A 216 17.79 3.29 3.28
CA GLN A 216 17.52 4.53 2.57
C GLN A 216 16.00 4.72 2.41
N LYS A 217 15.48 5.89 2.79
CA LYS A 217 14.07 6.20 2.58
C LYS A 217 13.80 6.49 1.11
N LEU A 218 12.91 5.71 0.50
CA LEU A 218 12.50 5.86 -0.91
C LEU A 218 11.29 6.78 -1.03
N THR A 219 10.27 6.56 -0.21
CA THR A 219 9.05 7.36 -0.19
C THR A 219 8.71 7.80 1.25
N PRO A 220 8.12 8.99 1.41
CA PRO A 220 7.54 9.39 2.68
C PRO A 220 6.25 8.62 2.96
N GLU A 221 5.70 8.83 4.16
CA GLU A 221 4.29 8.52 4.38
C GLU A 221 3.45 9.47 3.51
N TYR A 222 2.51 8.90 2.77
CA TYR A 222 1.63 9.61 1.87
C TYR A 222 0.73 10.57 2.66
N LYS A 223 0.71 11.82 2.21
CA LYS A 223 -0.26 12.84 2.64
C LYS A 223 -0.84 13.45 1.37
N VAL A 224 -2.13 13.78 1.40
CA VAL A 224 -2.81 14.44 0.26
C VAL A 224 -2.04 15.70 -0.10
N GLY A 225 -1.63 15.84 -1.36
CA GLY A 225 -0.82 16.97 -1.85
C GLY A 225 0.69 16.74 -1.85
N VAL A 226 1.20 15.59 -1.38
CA VAL A 226 2.62 15.22 -1.52
C VAL A 226 2.84 14.63 -2.92
N GLU A 227 3.58 15.35 -3.78
CA GLU A 227 4.04 14.78 -5.05
C GLU A 227 4.91 13.54 -4.77
N SER A 228 4.61 12.45 -5.49
CA SER A 228 5.37 11.20 -5.49
C SER A 228 6.72 11.36 -6.16
N LEU A 229 7.60 12.23 -5.68
CA LEU A 229 8.92 12.42 -6.26
C LEU A 229 9.83 13.12 -5.26
N VAL A 230 10.32 12.38 -4.28
CA VAL A 230 11.60 12.71 -3.65
C VAL A 230 12.68 12.56 -4.75
N LYS A 231 12.91 13.62 -5.53
CA LYS A 231 13.88 13.64 -6.64
C LYS A 231 15.33 13.42 -6.15
N SER A 232 15.59 13.60 -4.85
CA SER A 232 16.88 13.32 -4.20
C SER A 232 16.76 12.13 -3.25
N LYS A 233 17.37 10.98 -3.62
CA LYS A 233 17.47 9.83 -2.72
C LYS A 233 17.98 10.28 -1.35
N ALA A 234 17.18 10.08 -0.29
CA ALA A 234 17.57 10.47 1.06
C ALA A 234 18.92 9.80 1.42
N PRO A 235 19.79 10.46 2.19
CA PRO A 235 21.03 9.82 2.62
C PRO A 235 20.71 8.53 3.40
N PRO A 236 21.56 7.49 3.30
CA PRO A 236 21.41 6.31 4.13
C PRO A 236 21.41 6.66 5.62
N MET A 237 20.59 5.97 6.40
CA MET A 237 20.45 6.13 7.85
C MET A 237 20.48 4.77 8.54
N LYS A 238 20.72 4.77 9.86
CA LYS A 238 20.55 3.56 10.67
C LYS A 238 19.08 3.22 10.80
N ALA A 239 18.76 1.93 10.73
CA ALA A 239 17.39 1.45 10.86
C ALA A 239 16.77 1.83 12.22
N SER A 240 17.54 1.85 13.31
CA SER A 240 17.06 2.26 14.64
C SER A 240 16.38 3.62 14.69
N GLU A 241 16.74 4.51 13.77
CA GLU A 241 16.14 5.84 13.65
C GLU A 241 14.66 5.79 13.25
N LEU A 242 14.23 4.70 12.60
CA LEU A 242 12.84 4.52 12.19
C LEU A 242 11.94 4.41 13.41
N TRP A 243 12.30 3.63 14.42
CA TRP A 243 11.46 3.40 15.61
C TRP A 243 11.98 4.12 16.86
N ARG A 244 12.84 5.12 16.73
CA ARG A 244 13.39 5.83 17.88
C ARG A 244 12.30 6.47 18.73
N GLU A 245 11.39 7.20 18.08
CA GLU A 245 10.33 7.96 18.78
C GLU A 245 9.04 7.15 18.94
N LYS A 246 8.68 6.36 17.93
CA LYS A 246 7.40 5.63 17.86
C LYS A 246 7.63 4.15 17.60
N PRO A 247 6.79 3.26 18.18
CA PRO A 247 6.79 1.85 17.78
C PRO A 247 6.44 1.72 16.29
N ALA A 248 6.99 0.70 15.63
CA ALA A 248 6.87 0.53 14.19
C ALA A 248 6.56 -0.90 13.78
N VAL A 249 5.64 -1.09 12.84
CA VAL A 249 5.52 -2.32 12.07
C VAL A 249 6.37 -2.19 10.82
N LEU A 250 7.33 -3.09 10.64
CA LEU A 250 8.18 -3.20 9.47
C LEU A 250 7.74 -4.42 8.66
N VAL A 251 7.22 -4.22 7.46
CA VAL A 251 6.83 -5.32 6.56
C VAL A 251 7.91 -5.52 5.52
N CYS A 252 8.55 -6.69 5.51
CA CYS A 252 9.56 -7.07 4.55
C CYS A 252 8.90 -7.57 3.26
N ILE A 253 8.68 -6.65 2.32
CA ILE A 253 8.01 -6.94 1.06
C ILE A 253 8.99 -7.65 0.13
N ARG A 254 8.66 -8.90 -0.24
CA ARG A 254 9.47 -9.69 -1.17
C ARG A 254 9.61 -9.02 -2.52
N ARG A 255 8.51 -8.50 -3.06
CA ARG A 255 8.48 -7.92 -4.41
C ARG A 255 7.26 -7.00 -4.55
N PRO A 256 7.45 -5.70 -4.81
CA PRO A 256 6.33 -4.76 -4.90
C PRO A 256 5.33 -5.08 -6.03
N GLY A 257 5.76 -5.76 -7.09
CA GLY A 257 4.94 -6.23 -8.21
C GLY A 257 4.19 -7.53 -7.98
N CYS A 258 4.48 -8.28 -6.91
CA CYS A 258 3.85 -9.58 -6.65
C CYS A 258 2.43 -9.40 -6.10
N ILE A 259 1.46 -10.15 -6.63
CA ILE A 259 0.06 -10.10 -6.17
C ILE A 259 -0.09 -10.39 -4.69
N MET A 260 0.66 -11.37 -4.16
CA MET A 260 0.57 -11.77 -2.77
C MET A 260 1.12 -10.67 -1.85
N CYS A 261 2.19 -9.99 -2.27
CA CYS A 261 2.77 -8.88 -1.52
C CYS A 261 1.89 -7.63 -1.57
N ARG A 262 1.32 -7.30 -2.74
CA ARG A 262 0.37 -6.18 -2.88
C ARG A 262 -0.88 -6.41 -2.03
N ALA A 263 -1.40 -7.64 -2.03
CA ALA A 263 -2.55 -8.01 -1.23
C ALA A 263 -2.26 -7.91 0.27
N GLU A 264 -1.12 -8.41 0.76
CA GLU A 264 -0.70 -8.25 2.16
C GLU A 264 -0.60 -6.78 2.56
N ALA A 265 0.15 -6.00 1.77
CA ALA A 265 0.37 -4.58 2.02
C ALA A 265 -0.97 -3.82 2.08
N HIS A 266 -1.86 -4.09 1.11
CA HIS A 266 -3.17 -3.45 1.04
C HIS A 266 -4.05 -3.82 2.24
N GLN A 267 -4.11 -5.10 2.64
CA GLN A 267 -4.93 -5.52 3.80
C GLN A 267 -4.43 -4.91 5.12
N LEU A 268 -3.11 -4.89 5.32
CA LEU A 268 -2.51 -4.30 6.52
C LEU A 268 -2.74 -2.78 6.53
N TYR A 269 -2.47 -2.11 5.41
CA TYR A 269 -2.58 -0.66 5.31
C TYR A 269 -4.04 -0.18 5.35
N ALA A 270 -5.01 -0.98 4.92
CA ALA A 270 -6.44 -0.69 5.10
C ALA A 270 -6.83 -0.54 6.60
N LYS A 271 -6.02 -1.07 7.53
CA LYS A 271 -6.20 -0.89 8.98
C LYS A 271 -5.36 0.25 9.57
N LYS A 272 -4.73 1.09 8.74
CA LYS A 272 -3.93 2.24 9.16
C LYS A 272 -4.61 3.11 10.25
N PRO A 273 -5.92 3.41 10.22
CA PRO A 273 -6.56 4.18 11.29
C PRO A 273 -6.43 3.55 12.69
N ILE A 274 -6.38 2.21 12.78
CA ILE A 274 -6.18 1.50 14.05
C ILE A 274 -4.74 1.71 14.52
N PHE A 275 -3.75 1.49 13.64
CA PHE A 275 -2.34 1.70 13.98
C PHE A 275 -2.04 3.15 14.35
N ASP A 276 -2.67 4.12 13.68
CA ASP A 276 -2.56 5.54 14.02
C ASP A 276 -3.11 5.85 15.41
N ALA A 277 -4.26 5.28 15.77
CA ALA A 277 -4.83 5.40 17.11
C ALA A 277 -3.93 4.77 18.19
N LEU A 278 -3.19 3.71 17.83
CA LEU A 278 -2.19 3.06 18.69
C LEU A 278 -0.85 3.83 18.73
N GLY A 279 -0.67 4.86 17.90
CA GLY A 279 0.61 5.58 17.77
C GLY A 279 1.72 4.79 17.08
N VAL A 280 1.37 3.72 16.36
CA VAL A 280 2.30 2.81 15.68
C VAL A 280 2.43 3.19 14.21
N GLN A 281 3.66 3.33 13.73
CA GLN A 281 3.92 3.63 12.33
C GLN A 281 4.00 2.36 11.47
N LEU A 282 3.55 2.45 10.22
CA LEU A 282 3.67 1.37 9.23
C LEU A 282 4.77 1.70 8.21
N ILE A 283 5.77 0.83 8.10
CA ILE A 283 6.87 0.96 7.14
C ILE A 283 6.99 -0.31 6.28
N ALA A 284 7.14 -0.14 4.97
CA ALA A 284 7.50 -1.22 4.05
C ALA A 284 9.01 -1.22 3.81
N VAL A 285 9.62 -2.40 3.88
CA VAL A 285 11.05 -2.63 3.64
C VAL A 285 11.21 -3.38 2.33
N LEU A 286 11.95 -2.78 1.39
CA LEU A 286 12.30 -3.38 0.10
C LEU A 286 13.78 -3.76 0.10
N HIS A 287 14.11 -4.89 -0.52
CA HIS A 287 15.50 -5.27 -0.81
C HIS A 287 15.94 -4.94 -2.25
N GLU A 288 14.99 -4.55 -3.10
CA GLU A 288 15.23 -4.06 -4.46
C GLU A 288 14.62 -2.68 -4.63
N ASN A 289 15.35 -1.80 -5.32
CA ASN A 289 14.87 -0.47 -5.68
C ASN A 289 14.72 -0.39 -7.21
N ILE A 290 13.54 -0.79 -7.69
CA ILE A 290 13.15 -0.65 -9.09
C ILE A 290 12.13 0.48 -9.15
N ASP A 291 12.52 1.64 -9.70
CA ASP A 291 11.73 2.87 -9.64
C ASP A 291 10.28 2.69 -10.12
N SER A 292 10.06 1.93 -11.19
CA SER A 292 8.70 1.63 -11.69
C SER A 292 7.87 0.80 -10.71
N GLU A 293 8.48 -0.21 -10.07
CA GLU A 293 7.77 -1.05 -9.09
C GLU A 293 7.44 -0.27 -7.82
N VAL A 294 8.32 0.64 -7.38
CA VAL A 294 8.08 1.51 -6.22
C VAL A 294 6.93 2.48 -6.51
N LYS A 295 6.91 3.10 -7.70
CA LYS A 295 5.84 4.00 -8.13
C LYS A 295 4.49 3.30 -8.28
N ASP A 296 4.47 2.07 -8.80
CA ASP A 296 3.23 1.30 -8.93
C ASP A 296 2.71 0.81 -7.56
N PHE A 297 3.62 0.58 -6.62
CA PHE A 297 3.30 0.08 -5.30
C PHE A 297 2.79 1.18 -4.35
N TRP A 298 3.46 2.33 -4.35
CA TRP A 298 3.17 3.47 -3.49
C TRP A 298 2.63 4.66 -4.29
N PRO A 299 1.52 5.30 -3.89
CA PRO A 299 0.76 5.08 -2.66
C PRO A 299 -0.36 4.03 -2.78
N ARG A 300 -0.52 3.40 -3.95
CA ARG A 300 -1.71 2.60 -4.32
C ARG A 300 -2.03 1.44 -3.36
N TYR A 301 -1.05 0.62 -3.03
CA TYR A 301 -1.22 -0.54 -2.13
C TYR A 301 -0.66 -0.28 -0.74
N TRP A 302 0.19 0.75 -0.62
CA TRP A 302 0.84 1.12 0.62
C TRP A 302 1.03 2.63 0.67
N GLY A 303 0.43 3.30 1.64
CA GLY A 303 0.63 4.73 1.86
C GLY A 303 1.69 5.05 2.93
N GLY A 304 2.25 4.05 3.61
CA GLY A 304 3.29 4.26 4.61
C GLY A 304 4.64 4.62 3.99
N ALA A 305 5.64 4.91 4.82
CA ALA A 305 7.00 5.10 4.32
C ALA A 305 7.52 3.79 3.69
N VAL A 306 8.30 3.92 2.62
CA VAL A 306 9.02 2.80 1.99
C VAL A 306 10.52 3.03 2.16
N ILE A 307 11.21 2.02 2.69
CA ILE A 307 12.67 2.04 2.85
C ILE A 307 13.33 0.97 1.98
N PHE A 308 14.57 1.23 1.62
CA PHE A 308 15.43 0.33 0.86
C PHE A 308 16.56 -0.19 1.75
N ASP A 309 16.58 -1.49 1.95
CA ASP A 309 17.63 -2.25 2.63
C ASP A 309 18.48 -2.98 1.58
N ARG A 310 19.47 -2.25 1.04
CA ARG A 310 20.39 -2.79 0.02
C ARG A 310 21.17 -4.02 0.51
N GLY A 311 21.45 -4.09 1.81
CA GLY A 311 22.20 -5.18 2.42
C GLY A 311 21.37 -6.44 2.68
N MET A 312 20.04 -6.34 2.51
CA MET A 312 19.06 -7.35 2.90
C MET A 312 19.20 -7.75 4.38
N GLY A 313 19.62 -6.82 5.25
CA GLY A 313 19.81 -7.09 6.67
C GLY A 313 18.53 -7.59 7.34
N PHE A 314 17.38 -6.98 7.05
CA PHE A 314 16.10 -7.40 7.63
C PHE A 314 15.68 -8.78 7.12
N PHE A 315 15.85 -9.03 5.83
CA PHE A 315 15.53 -10.31 5.20
C PHE A 315 16.44 -11.44 5.71
N LYS A 316 17.72 -11.14 5.97
CA LYS A 316 18.64 -12.08 6.62
C LYS A 316 18.28 -12.30 8.09
N ALA A 317 17.88 -11.26 8.81
CA ALA A 317 17.46 -11.38 10.21
C ALA A 317 16.24 -12.32 10.35
N LEU A 318 15.30 -12.28 9.41
CA LEU A 318 14.18 -13.23 9.35
C LEU A 318 14.64 -14.69 9.20
N GLY A 319 15.75 -14.93 8.49
CA GLY A 319 16.34 -16.26 8.30
C GLY A 319 17.50 -16.59 9.24
N GLY A 320 17.64 -15.89 10.37
CA GLY A 320 18.70 -16.20 11.35
C GLY A 320 20.12 -15.86 10.87
N GLY A 321 20.26 -14.91 9.95
CA GLY A 321 21.52 -14.49 9.32
C GLY A 321 21.62 -14.85 7.84
N GLU A 322 20.75 -15.73 7.35
CA GLU A 322 20.70 -16.15 5.95
C GLU A 322 19.40 -15.71 5.27
N LEU A 323 19.43 -15.63 3.93
CA LEU A 323 18.23 -15.34 3.17
C LEU A 323 17.36 -16.58 3.07
N LEU A 324 16.12 -16.48 3.52
CA LEU A 324 15.11 -17.49 3.27
C LEU A 324 14.73 -17.46 1.78
N LYS A 325 15.23 -18.42 1.01
CA LYS A 325 14.99 -18.53 -0.43
C LYS A 325 14.37 -19.88 -0.77
N GLU A 326 13.53 -19.89 -1.78
CA GLU A 326 13.03 -21.12 -2.38
C GLU A 326 12.82 -20.95 -3.88
N LYS A 327 13.18 -21.97 -4.67
CA LYS A 327 12.98 -21.92 -6.12
C LYS A 327 11.51 -21.82 -6.46
N PHE A 328 11.18 -21.12 -7.55
CA PHE A 328 9.79 -20.96 -7.98
C PHE A 328 9.07 -22.30 -8.15
N LEU A 329 9.74 -23.30 -8.73
CA LEU A 329 9.15 -24.62 -8.96
C LEU A 329 8.82 -25.34 -7.64
N SER A 330 9.78 -25.40 -6.69
CA SER A 330 9.57 -26.08 -5.41
C SER A 330 8.70 -25.28 -4.44
N GLY A 331 8.87 -23.97 -4.40
CA GLY A 331 8.22 -23.05 -3.46
C GLY A 331 6.83 -22.60 -3.86
N PHE A 332 6.49 -22.70 -5.14
CA PHE A 332 5.17 -22.30 -5.66
C PHE A 332 4.44 -23.46 -6.36
N ILE A 333 4.98 -24.01 -7.45
CA ILE A 333 4.26 -24.99 -8.29
C ILE A 333 3.96 -26.29 -7.52
N PHE A 334 4.92 -26.79 -6.74
CA PHE A 334 4.74 -28.00 -5.92
C PHE A 334 4.28 -27.69 -4.48
N ASN A 335 3.87 -26.45 -4.22
CA ASN A 335 3.48 -26.01 -2.89
C ASN A 335 1.97 -25.70 -2.85
N PRO A 336 1.13 -26.63 -2.37
CA PRO A 336 -0.32 -26.41 -2.31
C PRO A 336 -0.70 -25.18 -1.46
N ARG A 337 0.09 -24.87 -0.42
CA ARG A 337 -0.14 -23.71 0.44
C ARG A 337 0.16 -22.40 -0.27
N ALA A 338 1.27 -22.30 -0.99
CA ALA A 338 1.56 -21.12 -1.81
C ALA A 338 0.53 -20.94 -2.95
N ILE A 339 0.04 -22.02 -3.55
CA ILE A 339 -1.06 -21.96 -4.53
C ILE A 339 -2.34 -21.44 -3.89
N ALA A 340 -2.68 -21.88 -2.67
CA ALA A 340 -3.84 -21.38 -1.94
C ALA A 340 -3.69 -19.88 -1.59
N ASN A 341 -2.51 -19.47 -1.11
CA ASN A 341 -2.19 -18.07 -0.85
C ASN A 341 -2.31 -17.21 -2.12
N TYR A 342 -1.83 -17.71 -3.25
CA TYR A 342 -1.98 -17.04 -4.54
C TYR A 342 -3.45 -16.89 -4.94
N ARG A 343 -4.26 -17.96 -4.81
CA ARG A 343 -5.70 -17.90 -5.12
C ARG A 343 -6.42 -16.88 -4.24
N ARG A 344 -6.09 -16.85 -2.94
CA ARG A 344 -6.60 -15.87 -1.97
C ARG A 344 -6.24 -14.44 -2.35
N ALA A 345 -4.99 -14.18 -2.75
CA ALA A 345 -4.56 -12.87 -3.23
C ALA A 345 -5.24 -12.49 -4.56
N LYS A 346 -5.38 -13.45 -5.49
CA LYS A 346 -6.03 -13.23 -6.79
C LYS A 346 -7.51 -12.90 -6.68
N ALA A 347 -8.20 -13.44 -5.68
CA ALA A 347 -9.61 -13.12 -5.40
C ALA A 347 -9.84 -11.65 -5.03
N MET A 348 -8.78 -10.88 -4.71
CA MET A 348 -8.87 -9.45 -4.42
C MET A 348 -8.81 -8.55 -5.68
N GLY A 349 -8.72 -9.11 -6.89
CA GLY A 349 -8.71 -8.33 -8.13
C GLY A 349 -7.45 -7.48 -8.36
N ILE A 350 -6.39 -7.67 -7.57
CA ILE A 350 -5.17 -6.87 -7.62
C ILE A 350 -4.30 -7.22 -8.83
N LYS A 351 -3.83 -6.20 -9.56
CA LYS A 351 -2.90 -6.34 -10.69
C LYS A 351 -1.54 -6.86 -10.22
N GLN A 352 -0.87 -7.63 -11.07
CA GLN A 352 0.44 -8.24 -10.77
C GLN A 352 1.41 -8.15 -11.95
N ASN A 353 2.70 -8.25 -11.65
CA ASN A 353 3.75 -8.49 -12.65
C ASN A 353 4.80 -9.48 -12.09
N PHE A 354 5.83 -9.81 -12.87
CA PHE A 354 6.94 -10.69 -12.47
C PHE A 354 8.32 -10.01 -12.44
N LYS A 355 8.37 -8.67 -12.41
CA LYS A 355 9.63 -7.90 -12.36
C LYS A 355 10.24 -7.95 -10.96
N GLY A 356 11.57 -8.08 -10.89
CA GLY A 356 12.36 -8.19 -9.65
C GLY A 356 12.60 -9.64 -9.21
N GLU A 357 13.32 -9.80 -8.11
CA GLU A 357 13.69 -11.08 -7.49
C GLU A 357 12.48 -11.71 -6.78
N GLY A 358 12.17 -12.96 -7.13
CA GLY A 358 10.95 -13.65 -6.72
C GLY A 358 11.13 -14.78 -5.71
N GLU A 359 12.36 -15.21 -5.44
CA GLU A 359 12.65 -16.40 -4.64
C GLU A 359 12.82 -16.12 -3.15
N ILE A 360 13.13 -14.88 -2.78
CA ILE A 360 13.30 -14.44 -1.38
C ILE A 360 11.93 -14.41 -0.68
N LYS A 361 11.89 -14.90 0.56
CA LYS A 361 10.75 -14.82 1.47
C LYS A 361 10.81 -13.54 2.31
N GLY A 362 9.64 -13.03 2.67
CA GLY A 362 9.45 -11.84 3.47
C GLY A 362 9.10 -12.18 4.91
N GLY A 363 8.44 -11.24 5.56
CA GLY A 363 8.06 -11.35 6.95
C GLY A 363 7.69 -10.00 7.52
N LEU A 364 7.54 -9.95 8.84
CA LEU A 364 7.13 -8.73 9.54
C LEU A 364 7.81 -8.65 10.90
N PHE A 365 8.25 -7.46 11.26
CA PHE A 365 8.71 -7.13 12.61
C PHE A 365 7.79 -6.11 13.24
N ILE A 366 7.52 -6.23 14.53
CA ILE A 366 6.97 -5.15 15.35
C ILE A 366 8.06 -4.68 16.30
N MET A 367 8.43 -3.42 16.15
CA MET A 367 9.47 -2.75 16.91
C MET A 367 8.82 -1.93 18.02
N GLY A 368 9.29 -2.10 19.25
CA GLY A 368 9.03 -1.13 20.31
C GLY A 368 9.77 0.17 20.04
N ASN A 369 9.35 1.27 20.68
CA ASN A 369 10.03 2.54 20.55
C ASN A 369 11.43 2.53 21.19
N GLY A 370 12.33 3.36 20.68
CA GLY A 370 13.68 3.53 21.21
C GLY A 370 14.47 2.21 21.19
N LYS A 371 14.88 1.74 22.37
CA LYS A 371 15.64 0.49 22.56
C LYS A 371 14.81 -0.64 23.16
N SER A 372 13.49 -0.52 23.14
CA SER A 372 12.57 -1.54 23.69
C SER A 372 12.63 -2.89 22.98
N GLY A 373 13.26 -2.95 21.79
CA GLY A 373 13.56 -4.20 21.10
C GLY A 373 12.47 -4.66 20.13
N ILE A 374 12.57 -5.94 19.75
CA ILE A 374 11.60 -6.61 18.85
C ILE A 374 10.48 -7.20 19.72
N ALA A 375 9.26 -6.71 19.52
CA ALA A 375 8.06 -7.17 20.21
C ALA A 375 7.35 -8.32 19.47
N TYR A 376 7.65 -8.53 18.19
CA TYR A 376 7.09 -9.64 17.43
C TYR A 376 7.87 -9.84 16.13
N GLN A 377 7.99 -11.10 15.71
CA GLN A 377 8.57 -11.48 14.43
C GLN A 377 7.71 -12.54 13.75
N PHE A 378 7.22 -12.20 12.57
CA PHE A 378 6.57 -13.14 11.67
C PHE A 378 7.49 -13.51 10.52
N ILE A 379 7.57 -14.81 10.22
CA ILE A 379 8.42 -15.35 9.16
C ILE A 379 7.55 -16.04 8.12
N GLU A 380 7.61 -15.55 6.87
CA GLU A 380 6.94 -16.19 5.74
C GLU A 380 7.66 -17.52 5.43
N ARG A 381 7.01 -18.66 5.71
CA ARG A 381 7.57 -20.00 5.39
C ARG A 381 7.19 -20.45 3.99
N ASN A 382 6.02 -20.09 3.51
CA ASN A 382 5.53 -20.37 2.17
C ASN A 382 5.22 -19.06 1.48
N PHE A 383 5.40 -19.02 0.16
CA PHE A 383 5.08 -17.83 -0.60
C PHE A 383 3.62 -17.38 -0.36
N GLY A 384 3.46 -16.13 0.05
CA GLY A 384 2.19 -15.49 0.35
C GLY A 384 1.61 -15.84 1.72
N ASP A 385 2.37 -16.42 2.64
CA ASP A 385 1.98 -16.43 4.04
C ASP A 385 2.04 -15.00 4.59
N TRP A 386 0.97 -14.53 5.22
CA TRP A 386 0.88 -13.18 5.79
C TRP A 386 0.76 -13.27 7.30
N ALA A 387 1.31 -12.27 8.00
CA ALA A 387 1.16 -12.18 9.44
C ALA A 387 -0.34 -12.10 9.80
N PRO A 388 -0.83 -12.86 10.79
CA PRO A 388 -2.23 -12.75 11.22
C PRO A 388 -2.53 -11.34 11.71
N LEU A 389 -3.40 -10.63 11.00
CA LEU A 389 -3.67 -9.21 11.25
C LEU A 389 -4.20 -8.94 12.66
N ALA A 390 -5.04 -9.83 13.19
CA ALA A 390 -5.57 -9.73 14.55
C ALA A 390 -4.45 -9.77 15.60
N GLU A 391 -3.49 -10.69 15.44
CA GLU A 391 -2.34 -10.83 16.33
C GLU A 391 -1.42 -9.61 16.24
N VAL A 392 -1.15 -9.11 15.03
CA VAL A 392 -0.37 -7.89 14.82
C VAL A 392 -0.99 -6.70 15.56
N ILE A 393 -2.31 -6.52 15.46
CA ILE A 393 -3.04 -5.46 16.16
C ILE A 393 -3.00 -5.67 17.69
N GLU A 394 -3.14 -6.89 18.17
CA GLU A 394 -3.09 -7.21 19.59
C GLU A 394 -1.72 -6.87 20.21
N ILE A 395 -0.61 -7.27 19.56
CA ILE A 395 0.73 -6.92 20.02
C ILE A 395 0.93 -5.40 20.02
N CYS A 396 0.49 -4.70 18.97
CA CYS A 396 0.55 -3.24 18.91
C CYS A 396 -0.27 -2.58 20.04
N THR A 397 -1.43 -3.12 20.37
CA THR A 397 -2.28 -2.63 21.48
C THR A 397 -1.57 -2.80 22.81
N LYS A 398 -0.96 -3.98 23.05
CA LYS A 398 -0.15 -4.24 24.24
C LYS A 398 1.04 -3.28 24.33
N LEU A 399 1.70 -2.94 23.22
CA LEU A 399 2.76 -1.93 23.24
C LEU A 399 2.28 -0.54 23.67
N GLN A 400 1.07 -0.13 23.27
CA GLN A 400 0.50 1.17 23.63
C GLN A 400 0.17 1.29 25.13
N VAL A 401 -0.55 0.32 25.70
CA VAL A 401 -0.99 0.35 27.12
C VAL A 401 0.18 0.63 28.05
N ASN A 402 1.31 -0.02 27.76
CA ASN A 402 2.51 0.12 28.54
C ASN A 402 3.16 1.51 28.44
N LEU A 403 3.08 2.20 27.30
CA LEU A 403 3.57 3.59 27.18
C LEU A 403 2.78 4.57 28.07
N VAL A 404 1.50 4.29 28.30
CA VAL A 404 0.64 5.11 29.17
C VAL A 404 1.01 4.91 30.64
N ASP A 405 1.33 3.68 31.06
CA ASP A 405 1.70 3.36 32.44
C ASP A 405 3.09 3.91 32.86
N PHE A 406 3.99 4.17 31.90
CA PHE A 406 5.32 4.76 32.17
C PHE A 406 5.36 6.30 32.08
N SER A 407 4.24 6.96 31.77
CA SER A 407 4.19 8.42 31.78
C SER A 407 4.01 8.90 33.23
N PRO A 408 4.99 9.58 33.86
CA PRO A 408 4.77 10.16 35.17
C PRO A 408 3.63 11.18 35.04
N LEU A 409 2.60 11.00 35.86
CA LEU A 409 1.52 11.97 36.04
C LEU A 409 2.17 13.32 36.42
N CYS A 410 2.26 14.24 35.47
CA CYS A 410 2.62 15.64 35.72
C CYS A 410 1.40 16.42 36.17
#